data_AF-A0A524KP41-F1
#
_entry.id   AF-A0A524KP41-F1
#
_cell.length_a   1.000
_cell.length_b   1.000
_cell.length_c   1.000
_cell.angle_alpha   90.00
_cell.angle_beta   90.00
_cell.angle_gamma   90.00
#
_symmetry.space_group_name_H-M   'P 1'
#
loop_
_entity.id
_entity.type
_entity.pdbx_description
1 polymer ?
#
loop_
_entity_poly.entity_id
_entity_poly.type
_entity_poly.pdbx_seq_one_letter_code
_entity_poly.pdbx_strand_id
1 'polypeptide(L)' 'MKFGPVPIAEAEGAILAHSVGLSSGRLKTGRLKKGRRLNAADIAALVAQGFAEVTVARLG' A
#
# COMPACT_ATOMS: atom_id res chain seq x y z
N MET A 1 -15.61 2.64 -8.89
CA MET A 1 -14.26 2.25 -8.39
C MET A 1 -13.27 2.35 -9.53
N LYS A 2 -12.25 3.21 -9.40
CA LYS A 2 -11.16 3.34 -10.38
C LYS A 2 -9.92 2.65 -9.82
N PHE A 3 -9.40 1.67 -10.55
CA PHE A 3 -8.14 1.01 -10.21
C PHE A 3 -6.99 1.68 -10.94
N GLY A 4 -5.88 1.89 -10.25
CA GLY A 4 -4.68 2.44 -10.88
C GLY A 4 -3.51 2.55 -9.91
N PRO A 5 -2.30 2.71 -10.43
CA PRO A 5 -1.15 3.13 -9.64
C PRO A 5 -1.39 4.53 -9.10
N VAL A 6 -0.97 4.76 -7.86
CA VAL A 6 -1.06 6.05 -7.21
C VAL A 6 0.21 6.33 -6.43
N PRO A 7 0.66 7.59 -6.33
CA PRO A 7 1.72 7.97 -5.41
C PRO A 7 1.36 7.54 -3.98
N ILE A 8 2.32 7.00 -3.25
CA ILE A 8 2.09 6.52 -1.87
C ILE A 8 1.56 7.62 -0.95
N ALA A 9 1.99 8.87 -1.19
CA ALA A 9 1.49 10.05 -0.50
C ALA A 9 -0.03 10.30 -0.69
N GLU A 10 -0.61 9.78 -1.77
CA GLU A 10 -2.05 9.88 -2.09
C GLU A 10 -2.79 8.54 -1.91
N ALA A 11 -2.11 7.52 -1.38
CA ALA A 11 -2.68 6.18 -1.27
C ALA A 11 -3.49 6.00 0.02
N GLU A 12 -3.42 6.93 0.97
CA GLU A 12 -4.19 6.86 2.22
C GLU A 12 -5.70 6.87 1.93
N GLY A 13 -6.44 5.99 2.60
CA GLY A 13 -7.87 5.77 2.38
C GLY A 13 -8.21 4.92 1.14
N ALA A 14 -7.26 4.70 0.23
CA ALA A 14 -7.47 3.85 -0.94
C ALA A 14 -7.36 2.35 -0.59
N ILE A 15 -7.92 1.49 -1.44
CA ILE A 15 -8.00 0.05 -1.21
C ILE A 15 -6.93 -0.68 -2.01
N LEU A 16 -6.07 -1.49 -1.40
CA LEU A 16 -5.06 -2.27 -2.11
C LEU A 16 -5.68 -3.20 -3.17
N ALA A 17 -5.21 -3.08 -4.41
CA ALA A 17 -5.66 -3.93 -5.51
C ALA A 17 -5.10 -5.36 -5.40
N HIS A 18 -3.87 -5.49 -4.91
CA HIS A 18 -3.19 -6.77 -4.70
C HIS A 18 -2.47 -6.80 -3.35
N SER A 19 -1.98 -7.97 -2.93
CA SER A 19 -1.26 -8.08 -1.67
C SER A 19 0.16 -7.56 -1.83
N VAL A 20 0.58 -6.62 -0.99
CA VAL A 20 1.93 -6.05 -1.00
C VAL A 20 2.76 -6.69 0.11
N GLY A 21 3.90 -7.25 -0.24
CA GLY A 21 4.85 -7.80 0.72
C GLY A 21 5.61 -6.68 1.41
N LEU A 22 5.68 -6.72 2.74
CA LEU A 22 6.52 -5.82 3.53
C LEU A 22 7.73 -6.62 4.04
N SER A 23 8.91 -6.38 3.46
CA SER A 23 10.23 -6.77 3.97
C SER A 23 10.89 -5.65 4.78
N SER A 24 11.01 -5.81 6.09
CA SER A 24 11.90 -4.95 6.90
C SER A 24 13.22 -5.69 7.13
N GLY A 25 14.22 -5.43 6.30
CA GLY A 25 15.53 -6.09 6.39
C GLY A 25 15.49 -7.59 6.10
N ARG A 26 16.27 -8.40 6.85
CA ARG A 26 16.40 -9.86 6.64
C ARG A 26 15.17 -10.69 7.06
N LEU A 27 14.17 -10.07 7.70
CA LEU A 27 12.97 -10.73 8.21
C LEU A 27 11.72 -10.17 7.52
N LYS A 28 10.89 -11.06 6.98
CA LYS A 28 9.54 -10.71 6.50
C LYS A 28 8.67 -10.35 7.71
N THR A 29 8.52 -9.06 7.99
CA THR A 29 7.74 -8.55 9.12
C THR A 29 6.24 -8.42 8.82
N GLY A 30 5.79 -8.48 7.55
CA GLY A 30 4.36 -8.51 7.27
C GLY A 30 3.98 -8.57 5.79
N ARG A 31 2.67 -8.75 5.53
CA ARG A 31 2.07 -8.62 4.20
C ARG A 31 0.77 -7.85 4.31
N LEU A 32 0.63 -6.76 3.54
CA LEU A 32 -0.64 -6.09 3.36
C LEU A 32 -1.50 -6.92 2.40
N LYS A 33 -2.67 -7.37 2.86
CA LYS A 33 -3.60 -8.18 2.04
C LYS A 33 -4.35 -7.28 1.06
N LYS A 34 -4.67 -7.81 -0.13
CA LYS A 34 -5.60 -7.17 -1.08
C LYS A 34 -6.92 -6.82 -0.39
N GLY A 35 -7.58 -5.74 -0.82
CA GLY A 35 -8.85 -5.30 -0.23
C GLY A 35 -8.70 -4.53 1.10
N ARG A 36 -7.48 -4.39 1.62
CA ARG A 36 -7.19 -3.52 2.77
C ARG A 36 -7.32 -2.06 2.36
N ARG A 37 -8.02 -1.25 3.17
CA ARG A 37 -7.95 0.21 3.14
C ARG A 37 -6.64 0.65 3.79
N LEU A 38 -5.83 1.41 3.07
CA LEU A 38 -4.55 1.92 3.55
C LEU A 38 -4.80 3.04 4.57
N ASN A 39 -4.14 2.95 5.72
CA ASN A 39 -4.08 4.01 6.72
C ASN A 39 -2.66 4.61 6.81
N ALA A 40 -2.49 5.68 7.58
CA ALA A 40 -1.19 6.31 7.78
C ALA A 40 -0.05 5.35 8.19
N ALA A 41 -0.33 4.29 8.97
CA ALA A 41 0.68 3.30 9.36
C ALA A 41 1.08 2.39 8.18
N ASP A 42 0.11 1.99 7.35
CA ASP A 42 0.37 1.24 6.12
C ASP A 42 1.20 2.10 5.13
N ILE A 43 0.89 3.40 5.01
CA ILE A 43 1.65 4.35 4.19
C ILE A 43 3.09 4.44 4.68
N ALA A 44 3.31 4.67 5.99
CA ALA A 44 4.64 4.73 6.57
C ALA A 44 5.44 3.44 6.34
N ALA A 45 4.79 2.27 6.45
CA ALA A 45 5.44 0.99 6.20
C ALA A 45 5.84 0.80 4.73
N LEU A 46 5.02 1.27 3.79
CA LEU A 46 5.34 1.22 2.36
C LEU A 46 6.46 2.21 2.01
N VAL A 47 6.44 3.43 2.57
CA VAL A 47 7.52 4.42 2.39
C VAL A 47 8.84 3.88 2.94
N ALA A 48 8.83 3.26 4.12
CA ALA A 48 10.02 2.66 4.73
C ALA A 48 10.68 1.56 3.86
N GLN A 49 9.94 1.03 2.88
CA GLN A 49 10.44 0.05 1.92
C GLN A 49 10.76 0.61 0.54
N GLY A 50 10.67 1.93 0.39
CA GLY A 50 11.00 2.60 -0.86
C GLY A 50 9.94 2.44 -1.94
N PHE A 51 8.69 2.09 -1.60
CA PHE A 51 7.60 2.16 -2.57
C PHE A 51 7.31 3.63 -2.90
N ALA A 52 7.39 3.99 -4.19
CA ALA A 52 7.01 5.31 -4.70
C ALA A 52 5.51 5.37 -5.04
N GLU A 53 5.00 4.27 -5.57
CA GLU A 53 3.61 4.11 -6.01
C GLU A 53 3.06 2.74 -5.62
N VAL A 54 1.73 2.67 -5.50
CA VAL A 54 1.02 1.42 -5.20
C VAL A 54 -0.28 1.34 -6.00
N THR A 55 -0.62 0.15 -6.48
CA THR A 55 -1.88 -0.06 -7.19
C THR A 55 -3.04 -0.21 -6.20
N VAL A 56 -4.00 0.71 -6.30
CA VAL A 56 -5.17 0.76 -5.41
C VAL A 56 -6.46 0.93 -6.21
N ALA A 57 -7.58 0.59 -5.58
CA ALA A 57 -8.90 1.06 -5.93
C ALA A 57 -9.23 2.33 -5.15
N ARG A 58 -9.56 3.38 -5.88
CA ARG A 58 -10.18 4.60 -5.34
C ARG A 58 -11.69 4.52 -5.58
N LEU A 59 -12.46 4.82 -4.53
CA LEU A 59 -13.89 5.08 -4.63
C LEU A 59 -14.04 6.53 -5.14
N GLY A 60 -13.83 6.71 -6.44
CA GLY A 60 -14.14 7.97 -7.12
C GLY A 60 -15.63 8.18 -7.24
#